data_AF-X1P884-F1
#
_entry.id   AF-X1P884-F1
#
_cell.length_a   1.000
_cell.length_b   1.000
_cell.length_c   1.000
_cell.angle_alpha   90.00
_cell.angle_beta   90.00
_cell.angle_gamma   90.00
#
_symmetry.space_group_name_H-M   'P 1'
#
loop_
_entity.id
_entity.type
_entity.pdbx_description
1 polymer ?
#
loop_
_entity_poly.entity_id
_entity_poly.type
_entity_poly.pdbx_seq_one_letter_code
_entity_poly.pdbx_strand_id
1 'polypeptide(L)'
;MGKPYEKLDPKSRELACEAAMTAAAEIINEVCGTEGSKVVAITDKGVKLSFAVPPDVMDKINRNPKITLEEATETLFRLPWSREWSAGISRMVYSPERWEALSPKEREEIQKRLIKEKLAPALLA
;
A
#
# COMPACT_ATOMS: atom_id res chain seq x y z
N MET A 1 10.51 9.60 31.80
CA MET A 1 9.89 8.33 31.37
C MET A 1 10.53 7.95 30.04
N GLY A 2 11.33 6.87 30.00
CA GLY A 2 11.95 6.39 28.76
C GLY A 2 10.87 5.86 27.81
N LYS A 3 11.00 6.12 26.52
CA LYS A 3 9.97 5.72 25.56
C LYS A 3 9.98 4.17 25.45
N PRO A 4 8.85 3.46 25.60
CA PRO A 4 8.83 1.99 25.75
C PRO A 4 9.48 1.22 24.59
N TYR A 5 9.56 1.81 23.40
CA TYR A 5 10.18 1.24 22.19
C TYR A 5 11.71 1.37 22.15
N GLU A 6 12.34 2.17 23.02
CA GLU A 6 13.81 2.31 23.09
C GLU A 6 14.51 1.02 23.56
N LYS A 7 13.78 0.06 24.14
CA LYS A 7 14.33 -1.19 24.68
C LYS A 7 14.27 -2.40 23.73
N LEU A 8 13.59 -2.29 22.60
CA LEU A 8 13.46 -3.39 21.65
C LEU A 8 14.62 -3.36 20.66
N ASP A 9 15.22 -4.53 20.40
CA ASP A 9 16.14 -4.73 19.30
C ASP A 9 15.42 -4.53 17.95
N PRO A 10 16.15 -4.30 16.84
CA PRO A 10 15.53 -4.00 15.54
C PRO A 10 14.50 -5.03 15.07
N LYS A 11 14.74 -6.33 15.32
CA LYS A 11 13.83 -7.41 14.89
C LYS A 11 12.56 -7.43 15.73
N SER A 12 12.69 -7.22 17.04
CA SER A 12 11.53 -7.12 17.93
C SER A 12 10.68 -5.88 17.64
N ARG A 13 11.28 -4.77 17.20
CA ARG A 13 10.53 -3.58 16.73
C ARG A 13 9.75 -3.87 15.45
N GLU A 14 10.38 -4.55 14.49
CA GLU A 14 9.72 -4.96 13.25
C GLU A 14 8.50 -5.84 13.54
N LEU A 15 8.67 -6.90 14.34
CA LEU A 15 7.57 -7.79 14.74
C LEU A 15 6.45 -7.05 15.49
N ALA A 16 6.79 -6.11 16.36
CA ALA A 16 5.80 -5.30 17.08
C ALA A 16 5.01 -4.37 16.13
N CYS A 17 5.69 -3.74 15.17
CA CYS A 17 5.04 -2.94 14.13
C CYS A 17 4.12 -3.81 13.25
N GLU A 18 4.58 -5.00 12.86
CA GLU A 18 3.77 -5.95 12.09
C GLU A 18 2.51 -6.36 12.85
N ALA A 19 2.65 -6.77 14.12
CA ALA A 19 1.53 -7.17 14.95
C ALA A 19 0.55 -6.01 15.16
N ALA A 20 1.03 -4.79 15.37
CA ALA A 20 0.18 -3.60 15.51
C ALA A 20 -0.58 -3.29 14.20
N MET A 21 0.07 -3.43 13.05
CA MET A 21 -0.58 -3.21 11.75
C MET A 21 -1.61 -4.29 11.44
N THR A 22 -1.32 -5.56 11.75
CA THR A 22 -2.29 -6.66 11.61
C THR A 22 -3.50 -6.43 12.51
N ALA A 23 -3.29 -6.09 13.79
CA ALA A 23 -4.37 -5.79 14.71
C ALA A 23 -5.19 -4.57 14.25
N ALA A 24 -4.54 -3.51 13.76
CA ALA A 24 -5.23 -2.36 13.20
C ALA A 24 -6.04 -2.74 11.94
N ALA A 25 -5.51 -3.60 11.08
CA ALA A 25 -6.24 -4.09 9.90
C ALA A 25 -7.45 -4.94 10.28
N GLU A 26 -7.34 -5.81 11.30
CA GLU A 26 -8.47 -6.59 11.83
C GLU A 26 -9.56 -5.68 12.39
N ILE A 27 -9.19 -4.67 13.19
CA ILE A 27 -10.14 -3.68 13.74
C ILE A 27 -10.77 -2.86 12.61
N ILE A 28 -10.00 -2.43 11.62
CA ILE A 28 -10.52 -1.72 10.44
C ILE A 28 -11.50 -2.63 9.69
N ASN A 29 -11.21 -3.91 9.53
CA ASN A 29 -12.12 -4.85 8.88
C ASN A 29 -13.44 -5.00 9.64
N GLU A 30 -13.38 -5.13 10.96
CA GLU A 30 -14.55 -5.27 11.84
C GLU A 30 -15.41 -3.99 11.84
N VAL A 31 -14.79 -2.81 11.89
CA VAL A 31 -15.49 -1.53 12.05
C VAL A 31 -15.93 -0.93 10.71
N CYS A 32 -15.09 -1.01 9.67
CA CYS A 32 -15.32 -0.37 8.38
C CYS A 32 -15.98 -1.31 7.35
N GLY A 33 -16.26 -2.57 7.70
CA GLY A 33 -16.98 -3.50 6.84
C GLY A 33 -16.18 -3.98 5.63
N THR A 34 -14.87 -4.18 5.79
CA THR A 34 -13.99 -4.68 4.73
C THR A 34 -13.64 -6.16 4.91
N GLU A 35 -14.64 -6.98 5.27
CA GLU A 35 -14.54 -8.45 5.30
C GLU A 35 -13.86 -8.96 4.02
N GLY A 36 -12.75 -9.69 4.17
CA GLY A 36 -12.00 -10.29 3.06
C GLY A 36 -10.81 -9.49 2.53
N SER A 37 -10.43 -8.36 3.16
CA SER A 37 -9.25 -7.60 2.73
C SER A 37 -7.94 -8.37 2.96
N LYS A 38 -7.04 -8.38 1.95
CA LYS A 38 -5.71 -9.00 2.07
C LYS A 38 -4.74 -7.99 2.68
N VAL A 39 -4.07 -8.35 3.77
CA VAL A 39 -2.94 -7.55 4.28
C VAL A 39 -1.74 -7.79 3.39
N VAL A 40 -1.22 -6.71 2.81
CA VAL A 40 -0.04 -6.71 1.94
C VAL A 40 1.05 -5.89 2.58
N ALA A 41 2.30 -6.32 2.43
CA ALA A 41 3.46 -5.60 2.89
C ALA A 41 4.45 -5.37 1.77
N ILE A 42 4.97 -4.14 1.70
CA ILE A 42 6.05 -3.74 0.80
C ILE A 42 7.26 -3.45 1.67
N THR A 43 8.34 -4.21 1.47
CA THR A 43 9.62 -3.98 2.15
C THR A 43 10.62 -3.40 1.16
N ASP A 44 11.15 -2.21 1.46
CA ASP A 44 12.17 -1.55 0.64
C ASP A 44 13.29 -1.03 1.55
N LYS A 45 14.53 -1.48 1.32
CA LYS A 45 15.74 -1.09 2.08
C LYS A 45 15.56 -1.16 3.62
N GLY A 46 14.84 -2.16 4.11
CA GLY A 46 14.58 -2.36 5.54
C GLY A 46 13.43 -1.53 6.12
N VAL A 47 12.72 -0.76 5.30
CA VAL A 47 11.47 -0.09 5.67
C VAL A 47 10.30 -0.96 5.20
N LYS A 48 9.41 -1.33 6.13
CA LYS A 48 8.20 -2.09 5.86
C LYS A 48 6.98 -1.18 5.87
N LEU A 49 6.20 -1.22 4.79
CA LEU A 49 4.89 -0.58 4.70
C LEU A 49 3.82 -1.66 4.55
N SER A 50 2.92 -1.76 5.52
CA SER A 50 1.79 -2.69 5.48
C SER A 50 0.47 -1.94 5.28
N PHE A 51 -0.45 -2.53 4.53
CA PHE A 51 -1.77 -1.96 4.28
C PHE A 51 -2.78 -3.06 3.94
N ALA A 52 -4.06 -2.80 4.23
CA ALA A 52 -5.16 -3.67 3.84
C ALA A 52 -5.60 -3.33 2.41
N VAL A 53 -5.66 -4.35 1.56
CA VAL A 53 -6.12 -4.25 0.17
C VAL A 53 -7.55 -4.78 0.11
N PRO A 54 -8.53 -3.97 -0.34
CA PRO A 54 -9.92 -4.38 -0.45
C PRO A 54 -10.13 -5.62 -1.34
N PRO A 55 -11.16 -6.44 -1.05
CA PRO A 55 -11.46 -7.65 -1.82
C PRO A 55 -11.73 -7.36 -3.31
N ASP A 56 -12.42 -6.27 -3.62
CA ASP A 56 -12.76 -5.88 -4.99
C ASP A 56 -11.53 -5.54 -5.84
N VAL A 57 -10.49 -4.99 -5.21
CA VAL A 57 -9.18 -4.77 -5.84
C VAL A 57 -8.48 -6.10 -6.10
N MET A 58 -8.44 -6.98 -5.10
CA MET A 58 -7.83 -8.30 -5.21
C MET A 58 -8.52 -9.16 -6.28
N ASP A 59 -9.84 -9.09 -6.36
CA ASP A 59 -10.66 -9.78 -7.37
C ASP A 59 -10.24 -9.44 -8.80
N LYS A 60 -9.87 -8.18 -9.07
CA LYS A 60 -9.45 -7.77 -10.41
C LYS A 60 -8.14 -8.41 -10.83
N ILE A 61 -7.24 -8.66 -9.88
CA ILE A 61 -5.96 -9.33 -10.11
C ILE A 61 -6.17 -10.85 -10.19
N ASN A 62 -6.86 -11.42 -9.21
CA ASN A 62 -7.04 -12.87 -9.07
C ASN A 62 -7.85 -13.50 -10.20
N ARG A 63 -8.77 -12.76 -10.84
CA ARG A 63 -9.55 -13.25 -11.99
C ARG A 63 -8.69 -13.57 -13.22
N ASN A 64 -7.46 -13.06 -13.29
CA ASN A 64 -6.54 -13.38 -14.37
C ASN A 64 -5.16 -13.79 -13.82
N PRO A 65 -4.94 -15.10 -13.56
CA PRO A 65 -3.67 -15.60 -13.01
C PRO A 65 -2.47 -15.47 -13.98
N LYS A 66 -2.70 -15.05 -15.23
CA LYS A 66 -1.65 -14.79 -16.22
C LYS A 66 -1.52 -13.30 -16.57
N ILE A 67 -2.13 -12.42 -15.77
CA ILE A 67 -2.03 -10.97 -15.99
C ILE A 67 -0.56 -10.53 -15.96
N THR A 68 -0.16 -9.77 -16.96
CA THR A 68 1.19 -9.20 -17.01
C THR A 68 1.31 -8.04 -16.01
N LEU A 69 2.54 -7.66 -15.66
CA LEU A 69 2.77 -6.51 -14.78
C LEU A 69 2.19 -5.22 -15.36
N GLU A 70 2.34 -5.01 -16.67
CA GLU A 70 1.78 -3.88 -17.41
C GLU A 70 0.24 -3.87 -17.35
N GLU A 71 -0.41 -5.01 -17.60
CA GLU A 71 -1.87 -5.12 -17.52
C GLU A 71 -2.39 -4.93 -16.09
N ALA A 72 -1.68 -5.46 -15.10
CA ALA A 72 -2.00 -5.28 -13.69
C ALA A 72 -1.87 -3.80 -13.30
N THR A 73 -0.82 -3.11 -13.77
CA THR A 73 -0.61 -1.68 -13.53
C THR A 73 -1.76 -0.86 -14.07
N GLU A 74 -2.15 -1.08 -15.33
CA GLU A 74 -3.26 -0.34 -15.95
C GLU A 74 -4.60 -0.68 -15.30
N THR A 75 -4.81 -1.94 -14.93
CA THR A 75 -6.02 -2.38 -14.21
C THR A 75 -6.12 -1.69 -12.85
N LEU A 76 -5.04 -1.72 -12.06
CA LEU A 76 -4.98 -1.10 -10.74
C LEU A 76 -5.13 0.41 -10.84
N PHE A 77 -4.46 1.08 -11.79
CA PHE A 77 -4.56 2.53 -11.94
C PHE A 77 -5.99 2.99 -12.28
N ARG A 78 -6.85 2.14 -12.85
CA ARG A 78 -8.26 2.47 -13.08
C ARG A 78 -9.13 2.34 -11.82
N LEU A 79 -8.64 1.69 -10.77
CA LEU A 79 -9.38 1.53 -9.52
C LEU A 79 -9.19 2.75 -8.63
N PRO A 80 -10.29 3.32 -8.07
CA PRO A 80 -10.21 4.47 -7.16
C PRO A 80 -9.25 4.22 -6.00
N TRP A 81 -9.33 3.04 -5.37
CA TRP A 81 -8.49 2.68 -4.23
C TRP A 81 -6.99 2.76 -4.55
N SER A 82 -6.54 2.15 -5.65
CA SER A 82 -5.11 2.14 -6.00
C SER A 82 -4.61 3.53 -6.39
N ARG A 83 -5.46 4.37 -6.98
CA ARG A 83 -5.14 5.77 -7.26
C ARG A 83 -4.98 6.56 -5.97
N GLU A 84 -5.89 6.40 -5.02
CA GLU A 84 -5.81 7.09 -3.73
C GLU A 84 -4.63 6.60 -2.91
N TRP A 85 -4.36 5.30 -2.89
CA TRP A 85 -3.17 4.72 -2.28
C TRP A 85 -1.90 5.37 -2.86
N SER A 86 -1.75 5.38 -4.18
CA SER A 86 -0.56 5.94 -4.83
C SER A 86 -0.43 7.46 -4.65
N ALA A 87 -1.55 8.19 -4.61
CA ALA A 87 -1.57 9.62 -4.29
C ALA A 87 -1.17 9.87 -2.84
N GLY A 88 -1.67 9.07 -1.89
CA GLY A 88 -1.34 9.16 -0.48
C GLY A 88 0.16 8.95 -0.24
N ILE A 89 0.73 7.91 -0.85
CA ILE A 89 2.19 7.67 -0.82
C ILE A 89 2.96 8.84 -1.42
N SER A 90 2.51 9.36 -2.57
CA SER A 90 3.18 10.47 -3.24
C SER A 90 3.16 11.76 -2.40
N ARG A 91 2.05 12.05 -1.71
CA ARG A 91 1.95 13.18 -0.76
C ARG A 91 2.92 13.07 0.41
N MET A 92 3.22 11.85 0.87
CA MET A 92 4.23 11.64 1.92
C MET A 92 5.65 11.90 1.41
N VAL A 93 5.94 11.61 0.14
CA VAL A 93 7.28 11.79 -0.45
C VAL A 93 7.52 13.25 -0.88
N TYR A 94 6.53 13.86 -1.54
CA TYR A 94 6.68 15.19 -2.13
C TYR A 94 6.26 16.33 -1.19
N SER A 95 5.55 16.04 -0.11
CA SER A 95 4.67 16.97 0.64
C SER A 95 3.34 17.24 -0.08
N PRO A 96 2.25 17.52 0.66
CA PRO A 96 0.96 17.84 0.06
C PRO A 96 1.02 19.04 -0.88
N GLU A 97 1.70 20.11 -0.50
CA GLU A 97 1.75 21.38 -1.25
C GLU A 97 2.44 21.17 -2.60
N ARG A 98 3.57 20.46 -2.59
CA ARG A 98 4.31 20.16 -3.82
C ARG A 98 3.53 19.18 -4.70
N TRP A 99 2.89 18.18 -4.12
CA TRP A 99 2.06 17.24 -4.86
C TRP A 99 0.91 17.96 -5.58
N GLU A 100 0.23 18.88 -4.88
CA GLU A 100 -0.86 19.67 -5.45
C GLU A 100 -0.40 20.75 -6.44
N ALA A 101 0.89 21.04 -6.51
CA ALA A 101 1.47 21.92 -7.54
C ALA A 101 1.85 21.18 -8.84
N LEU A 102 1.97 19.84 -8.82
CA LEU A 102 2.29 19.06 -10.02
C LEU A 102 1.13 19.08 -11.01
N SER A 103 1.44 19.04 -12.31
CA SER A 103 0.43 18.91 -13.35
C SER A 103 -0.30 17.56 -13.27
N PRO A 104 -1.55 17.46 -13.78
CA PRO A 104 -2.28 16.19 -13.80
C PRO A 104 -1.50 15.06 -14.48
N LYS A 105 -0.77 15.37 -15.55
CA LYS A 105 0.04 14.41 -16.31
C LYS A 105 1.21 13.88 -15.48
N GLU A 106 1.94 14.77 -14.81
CA GLU A 106 3.05 14.36 -13.94
C GLU A 106 2.57 13.50 -12.78
N ARG A 107 1.42 13.84 -12.18
CA ARG A 107 0.81 13.01 -11.12
C ARG A 107 0.44 11.63 -11.63
N GLU A 108 -0.18 11.55 -12.80
CA GLU A 108 -0.51 10.26 -13.43
C GLU A 108 0.74 9.41 -13.67
N GLU A 109 1.79 9.99 -14.25
CA GLU A 109 3.05 9.27 -14.50
C GLU A 109 3.69 8.75 -13.21
N ILE A 110 3.72 9.57 -12.15
CA ILE A 110 4.24 9.17 -10.84
C ILE A 110 3.40 8.07 -10.22
N GLN A 111 2.06 8.20 -10.23
CA GLN A 111 1.15 7.21 -9.67
C GLN A 111 1.27 5.87 -10.41
N LYS A 112 1.27 5.88 -11.75
CA LYS A 112 1.45 4.66 -12.57
C LYS A 112 2.78 3.99 -12.28
N ARG A 113 3.87 4.77 -12.20
CA ARG A 113 5.19 4.24 -11.84
C ARG A 113 5.17 3.58 -10.47
N LEU A 114 4.59 4.25 -9.46
CA LEU A 114 4.52 3.70 -8.11
C LEU A 114 3.69 2.42 -8.04
N ILE A 115 2.55 2.38 -8.75
CA ILE A 115 1.74 1.17 -8.86
C ILE A 115 2.56 0.04 -9.51
N LYS A 116 3.24 0.32 -10.63
CA LYS A 116 4.05 -0.66 -11.36
C LYS A 116 5.21 -1.23 -10.54
N GLU A 117 5.93 -0.37 -9.82
CA GLU A 117 7.16 -0.74 -9.13
C GLU A 117 6.92 -1.29 -7.73
N LYS A 118 5.81 -0.95 -7.09
CA LYS A 118 5.58 -1.24 -5.67
C LYS A 118 4.29 -2.03 -5.43
N LEU A 119 3.14 -1.52 -5.89
CA LEU A 119 1.85 -2.15 -5.57
C LEU A 119 1.62 -3.44 -6.36
N ALA A 120 1.67 -3.38 -7.69
CA ALA A 120 1.38 -4.52 -8.55
C ALA A 120 2.27 -5.75 -8.24
N PRO A 121 3.60 -5.61 -8.05
CA PRO A 121 4.44 -6.74 -7.65
C PRO A 121 4.01 -7.36 -6.31
N ALA A 122 3.59 -6.53 -5.35
CA ALA A 122 3.16 -6.99 -4.04
C ALA A 122 1.79 -7.70 -4.05
N LEU A 123 0.92 -7.36 -5.02
CA LEU A 123 -0.37 -8.04 -5.20
C LEU A 123 -0.25 -9.34 -6.00
N LEU A 124 0.74 -9.44 -6.88
CA LEU A 124 1.01 -10.60 -7.73
C LEU A 124 1.88 -11.67 -7.05
N ALA A 125 2.51 -11.34 -5.93
CA ALA A 125 3.27 -12.27 -5.08
C ALA A 125 2.35 -13.11 -4.17
#